data_AF-A0A9P1ASB4-F1
#
_entry.id   AF-A0A9P1ASB4-F1
#
_cell.length_a   1.000
_cell.length_b   1.000
_cell.length_c   1.000
_cell.angle_alpha   90.00
_cell.angle_beta   90.00
_cell.angle_gamma   90.00
#
_symmetry.space_group_name_H-M   'P 1'
#
loop_
_entity.id
_entity.type
_entity.pdbx_description
1 polymer ?
#
loop_
_entity_poly.entity_id
_entity_poly.type
_entity_poly.pdbx_seq_one_letter_code
_entity_poly.pdbx_strand_id
1 'polypeptide(L)'
;MPETAAGKVEVPLNFQGGLVTIHDASLIKKSTILVRAIAGSDDDWEENGLVLKEPIDIPFPKAAGEFLFAHAHDYVEPSKLGRTATMADYPGAEEIDVNLAKEIIELANYLEFAEFLNCMGFVIARKIDKMAIKDIAELFGLEYLETDPNYDVDDAWIHPHIE
;
A
#
# COMPACT_ATOMS: atom_id res chain seq x y z
N MET A 1 -21.82 22.63 -19.06
CA MET A 1 -22.52 21.65 -18.20
C MET A 1 -22.32 22.15 -16.77
N PRO A 2 -23.36 22.30 -15.94
CA PRO A 2 -23.15 22.74 -14.56
C PRO A 2 -22.52 21.58 -13.78
N GLU A 3 -21.40 21.84 -13.10
CA GLU A 3 -20.88 20.98 -12.04
C GLU A 3 -22.00 20.79 -11.01
N THR A 4 -22.52 19.58 -10.91
CA THR A 4 -23.27 19.14 -9.73
C THR A 4 -22.35 19.31 -8.52
N ALA A 5 -22.74 20.12 -7.56
CA ALA A 5 -22.03 20.27 -6.30
C ALA A 5 -21.94 18.88 -5.66
N ALA A 6 -20.76 18.27 -5.67
CA ALA A 6 -20.54 16.98 -5.07
C ALA A 6 -20.98 17.04 -3.60
N GLY A 7 -21.86 16.12 -3.20
CA GLY A 7 -22.31 16.03 -1.81
C GLY A 7 -21.13 15.83 -0.86
N LYS A 8 -21.27 16.26 0.39
CA LYS A 8 -20.23 16.16 1.42
C LYS A 8 -19.85 14.70 1.66
N VAL A 9 -18.56 14.36 1.64
CA VAL A 9 -18.05 13.02 1.96
C VAL A 9 -17.23 13.04 3.25
N GLU A 10 -17.59 12.16 4.19
CA GLU A 10 -16.93 11.93 5.48
C GLU A 10 -17.06 10.45 5.85
N VAL A 11 -15.98 9.69 5.65
CA VAL A 11 -15.88 8.29 6.04
C VAL A 11 -14.82 8.15 7.13
N PRO A 12 -15.22 8.04 8.41
CA PRO A 12 -14.30 7.81 9.50
C PRO A 12 -13.82 6.36 9.50
N LEU A 13 -12.51 6.17 9.59
CA LEU A 13 -11.85 4.88 9.69
C LEU A 13 -11.11 4.80 11.03
N ASN A 14 -11.39 3.76 11.80
CA ASN A 14 -10.78 3.53 13.09
C ASN A 14 -9.58 2.59 12.94
N PHE A 15 -8.37 3.16 12.93
CA PHE A 15 -7.12 2.42 12.89
C PHE A 15 -6.59 2.12 14.29
N GLN A 16 -5.67 1.17 14.40
CA GLN A 16 -4.90 0.99 15.62
C GLN A 16 -4.06 2.25 15.88
N GLY A 17 -4.38 2.97 16.96
CA GLY A 17 -3.71 4.22 17.33
C GLY A 17 -4.46 5.49 16.91
N GLY A 18 -5.64 5.39 16.28
CA GLY A 18 -6.57 6.53 16.18
C GLY A 18 -7.39 6.61 14.89
N LEU A 19 -8.19 7.67 14.81
CA LEU A 19 -9.11 7.91 13.71
C LEU A 19 -8.42 8.57 12.51
N VAL A 20 -8.78 8.15 11.30
CA VAL A 20 -8.47 8.81 10.03
C VAL A 20 -9.77 9.00 9.27
N THR A 21 -10.09 10.22 8.86
CA THR A 21 -11.32 10.50 8.10
C THR A 21 -11.00 10.75 6.63
N ILE A 22 -11.61 9.97 5.75
CA ILE A 22 -11.53 10.19 4.30
C ILE A 22 -12.63 11.16 3.89
N HIS A 23 -12.22 12.21 3.19
CA HIS A 23 -13.12 13.22 2.63
C HIS A 23 -13.25 13.16 1.10
N ASP A 24 -12.50 12.25 0.48
CA ASP A 24 -12.39 12.13 -0.97
C ASP A 24 -13.11 10.87 -1.47
N ALA A 25 -14.19 11.09 -2.22
CA ALA A 25 -14.96 10.03 -2.87
C ALA A 25 -14.12 9.15 -3.78
N SER A 26 -13.13 9.72 -4.47
CA SER A 26 -12.31 8.99 -5.43
C SER A 26 -11.34 8.02 -4.75
N LEU A 27 -10.88 8.33 -3.53
CA LEU A 27 -10.12 7.38 -2.68
C LEU A 27 -11.00 6.23 -2.19
N ILE A 28 -12.25 6.51 -1.84
CA ILE A 28 -13.20 5.47 -1.43
C ILE A 28 -13.46 4.51 -2.58
N LYS A 29 -13.73 5.02 -3.78
CA LYS A 29 -13.98 4.21 -5.01
C LYS A 29 -12.83 3.31 -5.39
N LYS A 30 -11.62 3.72 -5.03
CA LYS A 30 -10.38 2.97 -5.24
C LYS A 30 -10.27 1.73 -4.34
N SER A 31 -11.03 1.66 -3.24
CA SER A 31 -11.10 0.50 -2.35
C SER A 31 -12.43 -0.23 -2.48
N THR A 32 -12.40 -1.45 -3.02
CA THR A 32 -13.59 -2.31 -3.10
C THR A 32 -14.18 -2.61 -1.72
N ILE A 33 -13.34 -2.76 -0.70
CA ILE A 33 -13.81 -3.00 0.68
C ILE A 33 -14.53 -1.78 1.24
N LEU A 34 -13.99 -0.57 1.06
CA LEU A 34 -14.67 0.64 1.51
C LEU A 34 -16.00 0.83 0.76
N VAL A 35 -16.02 0.66 -0.56
CA VAL A 35 -17.26 0.73 -1.36
C VAL A 35 -18.31 -0.25 -0.83
N ARG A 36 -17.93 -1.50 -0.55
CA ARG A 36 -18.87 -2.50 0.02
C ARG A 36 -19.34 -2.13 1.43
N ALA A 37 -18.45 -1.60 2.27
CA ALA A 37 -18.78 -1.21 3.63
C ALA A 37 -19.80 -0.07 3.68
N ILE A 38 -19.76 0.83 2.69
CA ILE A 38 -20.67 1.99 2.64
C ILE A 38 -21.94 1.73 1.83
N ALA A 39 -21.94 0.76 0.91
CA ALA A 39 -23.09 0.42 0.07
C ALA A 39 -24.35 0.02 0.86
N GLY A 40 -24.19 -0.42 2.11
CA GLY A 40 -25.35 -0.66 3.01
C GLY A 40 -26.05 0.62 3.50
N SER A 41 -25.51 1.81 3.19
CA SER A 41 -25.92 3.08 3.80
C SER A 41 -26.74 3.98 2.86
N ASP A 42 -26.43 4.02 1.55
CA ASP A 42 -27.19 4.74 0.52
C ASP A 42 -26.67 4.38 -0.88
N ASP A 43 -27.54 4.02 -1.82
CA ASP A 43 -27.14 3.55 -3.17
C ASP A 43 -26.59 4.69 -4.07
N ASP A 44 -26.94 5.95 -3.78
CA ASP A 44 -26.57 7.14 -4.57
C ASP A 44 -25.67 8.13 -3.80
N TRP A 45 -24.80 7.62 -2.91
CA TRP A 45 -23.91 8.44 -2.08
C TRP A 45 -22.94 9.32 -2.90
N GLU A 46 -22.73 8.99 -4.17
CA GLU A 46 -21.91 9.78 -5.11
C GLU A 46 -22.57 11.11 -5.48
N GLU A 47 -23.91 11.13 -5.61
CA GLU A 47 -24.67 12.32 -5.99
C GLU A 47 -25.12 13.11 -4.75
N ASN A 48 -25.49 12.39 -3.68
CA ASN A 48 -26.11 12.97 -2.48
C ASN A 48 -25.11 13.24 -1.36
N GLY A 49 -23.87 12.76 -1.48
CA GLY A 49 -22.86 12.78 -0.42
C GLY A 49 -22.97 11.60 0.53
N LEU A 50 -21.96 11.44 1.38
CA LEU A 50 -21.82 10.34 2.31
C LEU A 50 -21.27 10.85 3.65
N VAL A 51 -22.03 10.74 4.73
CA VAL A 51 -21.52 11.01 6.07
C VAL A 51 -21.83 9.81 6.94
N LEU A 52 -20.82 8.96 7.16
CA LEU A 52 -20.95 7.84 8.08
C LEU A 52 -20.82 8.33 9.52
N LYS A 53 -21.75 7.90 10.37
CA LYS A 53 -21.72 8.23 11.81
C LYS A 53 -20.79 7.31 12.59
N GLU A 54 -20.81 6.03 12.23
CA GLU A 54 -19.98 5.00 12.88
C GLU A 54 -18.72 4.77 12.05
N PRO A 55 -17.53 4.76 12.68
CA PRO A 55 -16.28 4.44 12.01
C PRO A 55 -16.25 3.00 11.50
N ILE A 56 -15.55 2.78 10.39
CA ILE A 56 -15.20 1.43 9.92
C ILE A 56 -13.90 1.01 10.61
N ASP A 57 -13.90 -0.13 11.29
CA ASP A 57 -12.72 -0.66 11.96
C ASP A 57 -11.71 -1.23 10.95
N ILE A 58 -10.47 -0.75 11.05
CA ILE A 58 -9.35 -1.16 10.19
C ILE A 58 -8.26 -1.76 11.10
N PRO A 59 -7.96 -3.06 11.01
CA PRO A 59 -7.06 -3.75 11.94
C PRO A 59 -5.57 -3.50 11.63
N PHE A 60 -5.21 -2.27 11.27
CA PHE A 60 -3.85 -1.86 10.89
C PHE A 60 -3.42 -0.60 11.65
N PRO A 61 -2.11 -0.34 11.76
CA PRO A 61 -1.60 0.89 12.36
C PRO A 61 -2.06 2.16 11.63
N LYS A 62 -2.37 3.21 12.38
CA LYS A 62 -2.75 4.52 11.85
C LYS A 62 -1.75 5.08 10.83
N ALA A 63 -0.46 4.92 11.10
CA ALA A 63 0.62 5.40 10.23
C ALA A 63 0.55 4.77 8.83
N ALA A 64 0.14 3.49 8.72
CA ALA A 64 -0.03 2.83 7.44
C ALA A 64 -1.20 3.43 6.65
N GLY A 65 -2.31 3.71 7.33
CA GLY A 65 -3.46 4.40 6.74
C GLY A 65 -3.13 5.80 6.26
N GLU A 66 -2.47 6.60 7.09
CA GLU A 66 -2.05 7.97 6.74
C GLU A 66 -1.14 7.97 5.50
N PHE A 67 -0.16 7.07 5.45
CA PHE A 67 0.74 6.95 4.30
C PHE A 67 -0.02 6.54 3.04
N LEU A 68 -0.85 5.50 3.12
CA LEU A 68 -1.61 5.00 1.97
C LEU A 68 -2.48 6.11 1.39
N PHE A 69 -3.30 6.78 2.20
CA PHE A 69 -4.23 7.79 1.69
C PHE A 69 -3.53 9.08 1.23
N ALA A 70 -2.36 9.41 1.79
CA ALA A 70 -1.56 10.54 1.31
C ALA A 70 -0.98 10.33 -0.10
N HIS A 71 -0.78 9.08 -0.51
CA HIS A 71 -0.08 8.75 -1.76
C HIS A 71 -0.92 7.98 -2.79
N ALA A 72 -2.12 7.53 -2.40
CA ALA A 72 -3.06 6.74 -3.19
C ALA A 72 -3.40 7.30 -4.59
N HIS A 73 -3.30 8.62 -4.76
CA HIS A 73 -3.56 9.30 -6.03
C HIS A 73 -2.30 9.48 -6.88
N ASP A 74 -1.19 9.76 -6.23
CA ASP A 74 0.03 10.18 -6.91
C ASP A 74 0.90 8.99 -7.35
N TYR A 75 0.79 7.88 -6.62
CA TYR A 75 1.59 6.69 -6.91
C TYR A 75 1.06 5.96 -8.14
N VAL A 76 1.93 5.83 -9.14
CA VAL A 76 1.66 5.10 -10.38
C VAL A 76 2.39 3.76 -10.35
N GLU A 77 1.65 2.71 -10.66
CA GLU A 77 2.19 1.36 -10.76
C GLU A 77 3.40 1.30 -11.71
N PRO A 78 4.49 0.60 -11.35
CA PRO A 78 5.69 0.49 -12.20
C PRO A 78 5.39 0.12 -13.66
N SER A 79 4.45 -0.80 -13.89
CA SER A 79 4.08 -1.30 -15.23
C SER A 79 3.45 -0.22 -16.12
N LYS A 80 2.90 0.85 -15.51
CA LYS A 80 2.17 1.93 -16.20
C LYS A 80 3.03 3.17 -16.51
N LEU A 81 4.28 3.23 -16.02
CA LEU A 81 5.17 4.39 -16.21
C LEU A 81 5.73 4.51 -17.63
N GLY A 82 5.67 3.45 -18.44
CA GLY A 82 6.29 3.42 -19.78
C GLY A 82 7.82 3.47 -19.77
N ARG A 83 8.44 3.36 -18.58
CA ARG A 83 9.88 3.30 -18.32
C ARG A 83 10.16 2.50 -17.04
N THR A 84 11.42 2.19 -16.78
CA THR A 84 11.83 1.59 -15.50
C THR A 84 11.51 2.52 -14.34
N ALA A 85 10.86 1.96 -13.31
CA ALA A 85 10.53 2.67 -12.08
C ALA A 85 11.77 2.86 -11.19
N THR A 86 11.78 3.97 -10.45
CA THR A 86 12.84 4.38 -9.53
C THR A 86 12.23 4.81 -8.20
N MET A 87 13.02 4.88 -7.11
CA MET A 87 12.52 5.36 -5.83
C MET A 87 12.02 6.82 -5.87
N ALA A 88 12.53 7.63 -6.80
CA ALA A 88 12.07 9.01 -6.98
C ALA A 88 10.63 9.11 -7.49
N ASP A 89 10.08 8.02 -8.05
CA ASP A 89 8.68 7.94 -8.47
C ASP A 89 7.71 7.76 -7.29
N TYR A 90 8.25 7.44 -6.11
CA TYR A 90 7.50 7.13 -4.90
C TYR A 90 7.95 8.05 -3.75
N PRO A 91 7.61 9.36 -3.80
CA PRO A 91 8.02 10.32 -2.77
C PRO A 91 7.49 9.92 -1.39
N GLY A 92 8.29 10.12 -0.34
CA GLY A 92 7.98 9.68 1.03
C GLY A 92 8.34 8.22 1.32
N ALA A 93 8.51 7.39 0.28
CA ALA A 93 8.86 5.98 0.47
C ALA A 93 10.26 5.79 1.08
N GLU A 94 11.19 6.74 0.93
CA GLU A 94 12.51 6.66 1.58
C GLU A 94 12.45 6.87 3.10
N GLU A 95 11.45 7.61 3.59
CA GLU A 95 11.33 8.01 4.99
C GLU A 95 10.72 6.92 5.89
N ILE A 96 9.98 5.98 5.29
CA ILE A 96 9.43 4.83 6.01
C ILE A 96 10.44 3.68 6.06
N ASP A 97 10.44 2.89 7.14
CA ASP A 97 11.23 1.66 7.19
C ASP A 97 10.52 0.48 6.50
N VAL A 98 11.21 -0.65 6.41
CA VAL A 98 10.67 -1.86 5.76
C VAL A 98 9.52 -2.49 6.55
N ASN A 99 9.47 -2.32 7.87
CA ASN A 99 8.39 -2.87 8.71
C ASN A 99 7.09 -2.11 8.48
N LEU A 100 7.15 -0.76 8.46
CA LEU A 100 6.00 0.06 8.10
C LEU A 100 5.59 -0.18 6.65
N ALA A 101 6.54 -0.40 5.73
CA ALA A 101 6.21 -0.76 4.35
C ALA A 101 5.44 -2.09 4.26
N LYS A 102 5.76 -3.09 5.09
CA LYS A 102 5.00 -4.35 5.22
C LYS A 102 3.55 -4.10 5.67
N GLU A 103 3.36 -3.30 6.71
CA GLU A 103 2.02 -2.92 7.19
C GLU A 103 1.22 -2.18 6.10
N ILE A 104 1.86 -1.30 5.33
CA ILE A 104 1.21 -0.56 4.24
C ILE A 104 0.80 -1.48 3.09
N ILE A 105 1.66 -2.42 2.66
CA ILE A 105 1.30 -3.36 1.57
C ILE A 105 0.18 -4.31 2.01
N GLU A 106 0.19 -4.76 3.27
CA GLU A 106 -0.89 -5.60 3.82
C GLU A 106 -2.20 -4.81 3.94
N LEU A 107 -2.15 -3.55 4.36
CA LEU A 107 -3.32 -2.66 4.34
C LEU A 107 -3.85 -2.44 2.92
N ALA A 108 -2.97 -2.22 1.94
CA ALA A 108 -3.36 -2.07 0.54
C ALA A 108 -4.05 -3.33 0.02
N ASN A 109 -3.53 -4.51 0.38
CA ASN A 109 -4.18 -5.79 0.07
C ASN A 109 -5.54 -5.92 0.76
N TYR A 110 -5.62 -5.60 2.05
CA TYR A 110 -6.86 -5.65 2.84
C TYR A 110 -7.94 -4.76 2.25
N LEU A 111 -7.59 -3.54 1.83
CA LEU A 111 -8.51 -2.60 1.20
C LEU A 111 -8.80 -2.93 -0.28
N GLU A 112 -8.22 -4.01 -0.83
CA GLU A 112 -8.26 -4.39 -2.25
C GLU A 112 -7.77 -3.28 -3.19
N PHE A 113 -6.75 -2.53 -2.76
CA PHE A 113 -6.24 -1.37 -3.47
C PHE A 113 -5.06 -1.74 -4.41
N ALA A 114 -5.40 -2.45 -5.49
CA ALA A 114 -4.44 -3.19 -6.33
C ALA A 114 -3.31 -2.34 -6.93
N GLU A 115 -3.59 -1.12 -7.41
CA GLU A 115 -2.55 -0.25 -7.99
C GLU A 115 -1.50 0.11 -6.94
N PHE A 116 -1.96 0.45 -5.73
CA PHE A 116 -1.09 0.84 -4.63
C PHE A 116 -0.30 -0.34 -4.08
N LEU A 117 -0.92 -1.53 -4.04
CA LEU A 117 -0.24 -2.80 -3.70
C LEU A 117 1.03 -2.99 -4.55
N ASN A 118 0.91 -2.81 -5.87
CA ASN A 118 2.03 -2.99 -6.79
C ASN A 118 3.12 -1.92 -6.60
N CYS A 119 2.75 -0.67 -6.33
CA CYS A 119 3.69 0.40 -5.99
C CYS A 119 4.50 0.03 -4.73
N MET A 120 3.81 -0.44 -3.69
CA MET A 120 4.47 -0.83 -2.44
C MET A 120 5.33 -2.08 -2.58
N GLY A 121 4.93 -3.03 -3.43
CA GLY A 121 5.78 -4.17 -3.78
C GLY A 121 7.13 -3.74 -4.37
N PHE A 122 7.13 -2.75 -5.27
CA PHE A 122 8.36 -2.16 -5.78
C PHE A 122 9.17 -1.45 -4.69
N VAL A 123 8.53 -0.63 -3.86
CA VAL A 123 9.20 0.09 -2.76
C VAL A 123 9.90 -0.88 -1.80
N ILE A 124 9.21 -1.96 -1.41
CA ILE A 124 9.76 -2.99 -0.53
C ILE A 124 10.95 -3.68 -1.21
N ALA A 125 10.83 -4.09 -2.47
CA ALA A 125 11.92 -4.71 -3.22
C ALA A 125 13.17 -3.81 -3.23
N ARG A 126 13.01 -2.51 -3.50
CA ARG A 126 14.12 -1.54 -3.50
C ARG A 126 14.76 -1.31 -2.13
N LYS A 127 13.99 -1.49 -1.05
CA LYS A 127 14.54 -1.44 0.32
C LYS A 127 15.33 -2.71 0.64
N ILE A 128 14.78 -3.87 0.28
CA ILE A 128 15.41 -5.18 0.47
C ILE A 128 16.72 -5.29 -0.33
N ASP A 129 16.79 -4.76 -1.55
CA ASP A 129 18.01 -4.71 -2.39
C ASP A 129 19.22 -4.10 -1.66
N LYS A 130 18.99 -3.26 -0.65
CA LYS A 130 20.03 -2.56 0.12
C LYS A 130 20.35 -3.22 1.46
N MET A 131 19.64 -4.28 1.85
CA MET A 131 19.80 -4.96 3.14
C MET A 131 20.83 -6.09 3.05
N ALA A 132 21.46 -6.41 4.18
CA ALA A 132 22.28 -7.62 4.27
C ALA A 132 21.37 -8.87 4.28
N ILE A 133 21.85 -9.99 3.73
CA ILE A 133 21.10 -11.26 3.65
C ILE A 133 20.58 -11.70 5.03
N LYS A 134 21.38 -11.51 6.08
CA LYS A 134 20.97 -11.80 7.46
C LYS A 134 19.75 -10.99 7.88
N ASP A 135 19.74 -9.69 7.60
CA ASP A 135 18.63 -8.80 7.97
C ASP A 135 17.38 -9.12 7.14
N ILE A 136 17.56 -9.55 5.89
CA ILE A 136 16.48 -10.06 5.03
C ILE A 136 15.90 -11.35 5.64
N ALA A 137 16.73 -12.30 6.06
CA ALA A 137 16.27 -13.53 6.70
C ALA A 137 15.47 -13.23 7.97
N GLU A 138 15.97 -12.34 8.83
CA GLU A 138 15.26 -11.88 10.02
C GLU A 138 13.90 -11.24 9.69
N LEU A 139 13.86 -10.37 8.66
CA LEU A 139 12.63 -9.71 8.19
C LEU A 139 11.52 -10.71 7.78
N PHE A 140 11.92 -11.84 7.22
CA PHE A 140 11.01 -12.92 6.79
C PHE A 140 10.83 -14.03 7.83
N GLY A 141 11.44 -13.90 9.02
CA GLY A 141 11.37 -14.93 10.07
C GLY A 141 12.07 -16.24 9.69
N LEU A 142 13.06 -16.16 8.79
CA LEU A 142 13.85 -17.28 8.33
C LEU A 142 15.09 -17.44 9.21
N GLU A 143 15.48 -18.69 9.48
CA GLU A 143 16.75 -18.98 10.12
C GLU A 143 17.90 -18.64 9.14
N TYR A 144 18.74 -17.69 9.50
CA TYR A 144 19.96 -17.41 8.75
C TYR A 144 21.02 -18.46 9.10
N LEU A 145 21.30 -19.34 8.15
CA LEU A 145 22.46 -20.22 8.21
C LEU A 145 23.64 -19.50 7.57
N GLU A 146 24.71 -19.25 8.33
CA GLU A 146 25.99 -18.82 7.75
C GLU A 146 26.35 -19.83 6.66
N THR A 147 26.60 -19.33 5.45
CA THR A 147 26.79 -20.10 4.21
C THR A 147 27.45 -21.45 4.46
N ASP A 148 26.75 -22.53 4.08
CA ASP A 148 27.36 -23.84 3.94
C ASP A 148 28.61 -23.69 3.07
N PRO A 149 29.79 -24.18 3.47
CA PRO A 149 30.97 -24.18 2.61
C PRO A 149 30.76 -24.92 1.27
N ASN A 150 29.66 -25.66 1.09
CA ASN A 150 29.19 -26.24 -0.17
C ASN A 150 28.17 -25.37 -0.94
N TYR A 151 27.99 -24.10 -0.55
CA TYR A 151 27.14 -23.16 -1.29
C TYR A 151 27.73 -22.94 -2.68
N ASP A 152 27.05 -23.48 -3.69
CA ASP A 152 27.48 -23.39 -5.08
C ASP A 152 27.19 -21.98 -5.62
N VAL A 153 28.24 -21.17 -5.69
CA VAL A 153 28.21 -19.82 -6.28
C VAL A 153 27.83 -19.85 -7.77
N ASP A 154 27.89 -21.02 -8.43
CA ASP A 154 27.48 -21.23 -9.81
C ASP A 154 26.05 -21.80 -9.94
N ASP A 155 25.23 -21.78 -8.87
CA ASP A 155 23.82 -22.14 -8.99
C ASP A 155 23.06 -21.14 -9.88
N ALA A 156 22.86 -21.56 -11.13
CA ALA A 156 22.24 -20.79 -12.21
C ALA A 156 20.79 -20.36 -11.92
N TRP A 157 20.17 -20.87 -10.85
CA TRP A 157 18.88 -20.38 -10.36
C TRP A 157 18.96 -19.01 -9.69
N ILE A 158 20.11 -18.63 -9.13
CA ILE A 158 20.29 -17.40 -8.33
C ILE A 158 21.01 -16.31 -9.15
N HIS A 159 21.86 -16.72 -10.10
CA HIS A 159 22.56 -15.81 -11.02
C HIS A 159 22.19 -16.14 -12.46
N PRO A 160 21.14 -15.52 -13.05
CA PRO A 160 20.84 -15.73 -14.46
C PRO A 160 22.05 -15.32 -15.30
N HIS A 161 22.51 -16.22 -16.16
CA HIS A 161 23.59 -15.95 -17.10
C HIS A 161 23.18 -14.78 -17.99
N ILE A 162 23.94 -13.69 -17.91
CA ILE A 162 23.84 -12.59 -18.87
C ILE A 162 24.68 -13.05 -20.07
N GLU A 163 24.02 -13.50 -21.13
CA GLU A 163 24.63 -13.63 -22.47
C GLU A 163 24.91 -12.25 -23.09
#